data_AF-A0A2D4N5I8-F1
#
_entry.id   AF-A0A2D4N5I8-F1
#
_cell.length_a   1.000
_cell.length_b   1.000
_cell.length_c   1.000
_cell.angle_alpha   90.00
_cell.angle_beta   90.00
_cell.angle_gamma   90.00
#
_symmetry.space_group_name_H-M   'P 1'
#
loop_
_entity.id
_entity.type
_entity.pdbx_description
1 polymer ?
#
loop_
_entity_poly.entity_id
_entity_poly.type
_entity_poly.pdbx_seq_one_letter_code
_entity_poly.pdbx_strand_id
1 'polypeptide(L)'
;QPIRGMGMNSQELLKLVKNCPKGAETLVTRCLHSLTDKVPPSPELVKRVRDLYNKRLPDVRFLIPVLNGLEKKEVIQALPKLIKLNPIVVKEVFNRLLGTQHGEGNSTVSPLNPGELLIALHNIDSTKCDMKSIIKATNLCFAEHNVYTSEVLAVVMQQLLPKKVRRQDLR
;
A
#
# COMPACT_ATOMS: atom_id res chain seq x y z
N GLN A 1 9.56 17.29 -17.95
CA GLN A 1 9.52 15.83 -18.25
C GLN A 1 8.30 15.52 -19.12
N PRO A 2 8.48 14.99 -20.34
CA PRO A 2 7.43 14.89 -21.37
C PRO A 2 6.28 13.92 -21.06
N ILE A 3 6.44 13.01 -20.10
CA ILE A 3 5.46 11.96 -19.75
C ILE A 3 4.20 12.55 -19.08
N ARG A 4 4.31 13.74 -18.46
CA ARG A 4 3.20 14.41 -17.76
C ARG A 4 2.08 14.88 -18.71
N GLY A 5 2.34 14.98 -20.02
CA GLY A 5 1.34 15.34 -21.03
C GLY A 5 0.47 14.16 -21.51
N MET A 6 0.89 12.91 -21.24
CA MET A 6 0.06 11.73 -21.49
C MET A 6 -0.88 11.56 -20.30
N GLY A 7 -2.16 11.91 -20.45
CA GLY A 7 -3.14 11.67 -19.38
C GLY A 7 -3.21 10.17 -19.02
N MET A 8 -3.55 9.86 -17.77
CA MET A 8 -3.69 8.47 -17.27
C MET A 8 -4.67 7.59 -18.07
N ASN A 9 -5.52 8.21 -18.89
CA ASN A 9 -6.49 7.55 -19.76
C ASN A 9 -5.98 7.38 -21.21
N SER A 10 -4.71 7.71 -21.50
CA SER A 10 -4.10 7.48 -22.81
C SER A 10 -4.17 6.00 -23.17
N GLN A 11 -4.71 5.70 -24.35
CA GLN A 11 -4.85 4.34 -24.83
C GLN A 11 -3.48 3.69 -25.08
N GLU A 12 -2.49 4.47 -25.50
CA GLU A 12 -1.11 4.05 -25.71
C GLU A 12 -0.47 3.62 -24.40
N LEU A 13 -0.64 4.41 -23.34
CA LEU A 13 -0.17 4.07 -22.00
C LEU A 13 -0.85 2.79 -21.49
N LEU A 14 -2.18 2.70 -21.57
CA LEU A 14 -2.91 1.52 -21.10
C LEU A 14 -2.55 0.25 -21.90
N LYS A 15 -2.24 0.39 -23.20
CA LYS A 15 -1.69 -0.68 -24.03
C LYS A 15 -0.27 -1.06 -23.61
N LEU A 16 0.59 -0.08 -23.32
CA LEU A 16 1.96 -0.30 -22.86
C LEU A 16 1.98 -1.05 -21.52
N VAL A 17 1.14 -0.65 -20.56
CA VAL A 17 0.99 -1.34 -19.27
C VAL A 17 0.49 -2.77 -19.50
N LYS A 18 -0.55 -2.96 -20.32
CA LYS A 18 -1.11 -4.29 -20.61
C LYS A 18 -0.08 -5.22 -21.27
N ASN A 19 0.69 -4.70 -22.21
CA ASN A 19 1.62 -5.46 -23.05
C ASN A 19 3.08 -5.17 -22.69
N CYS A 20 3.38 -4.92 -21.41
CA CYS A 20 4.70 -4.50 -20.94
C CYS A 20 5.83 -5.30 -21.65
N PRO A 21 6.66 -4.64 -22.47
CA PRO A 21 7.79 -5.30 -23.12
C PRO A 21 8.79 -5.80 -22.08
N LYS A 22 9.43 -6.93 -22.35
CA LYS A 22 10.52 -7.44 -21.51
C LYS A 22 11.64 -6.39 -21.45
N GLY A 23 12.11 -6.07 -20.25
CA GLY A 23 13.15 -5.05 -20.01
C GLY A 23 12.62 -3.62 -19.86
N ALA A 24 11.34 -3.36 -20.11
CA ALA A 24 10.72 -2.03 -19.96
C ALA A 24 10.07 -1.80 -18.58
N GLU A 25 10.17 -2.77 -17.66
CA GLU A 25 9.46 -2.79 -16.37
C GLU A 25 9.77 -1.55 -15.51
N THR A 26 11.04 -1.18 -15.46
CA THR A 26 11.52 -0.01 -14.71
C THR A 26 10.96 1.29 -15.29
N LEU A 27 10.89 1.40 -16.62
CA LEU A 27 10.34 2.56 -17.30
C LEU A 27 8.84 2.67 -17.03
N VAL A 28 8.10 1.57 -17.18
CA VAL A 28 6.66 1.53 -16.91
C VAL A 28 6.37 1.91 -15.46
N THR A 29 7.11 1.35 -14.50
CA THR A 29 6.98 1.69 -13.07
C THR A 29 7.21 3.20 -12.84
N ARG A 30 8.26 3.79 -13.42
CA ARG A 30 8.52 5.24 -13.32
C ARG A 30 7.42 6.09 -13.96
N CYS A 31 6.89 5.69 -15.11
CA CYS A 31 5.75 6.37 -15.74
C CYS A 31 4.53 6.35 -14.82
N LEU A 32 4.20 5.18 -14.24
CA LEU A 32 3.08 5.04 -13.31
C LEU A 32 3.25 5.95 -12.09
N HIS A 33 4.42 5.94 -11.44
CA HIS A 33 4.71 6.87 -10.34
C HIS A 33 4.52 8.33 -10.76
N SER A 34 5.07 8.73 -11.92
CA SER A 34 4.94 10.12 -12.38
C SER A 34 3.50 10.54 -12.67
N LEU A 35 2.64 9.61 -13.05
CA LEU A 35 1.25 9.89 -13.39
C LEU A 35 0.35 9.94 -12.15
N THR A 36 0.66 9.12 -11.15
CA THR A 36 -0.11 9.02 -9.90
C THR A 36 0.54 9.76 -8.73
N ASP A 37 1.52 10.61 -9.01
CA ASP A 37 2.27 11.40 -8.04
C ASP A 37 1.40 12.43 -7.31
N LYS A 38 0.53 13.11 -8.08
CA LYS A 38 -0.28 14.25 -7.60
C LYS A 38 -1.78 13.97 -7.59
N VAL A 39 -2.19 12.89 -8.23
CA VAL A 39 -3.60 12.56 -8.47
C VAL A 39 -3.79 11.05 -8.27
N PRO A 40 -4.96 10.64 -7.76
CA PRO A 40 -5.26 9.21 -7.63
C PRO A 40 -5.25 8.51 -9.01
N PRO A 41 -4.88 7.22 -9.06
CA PRO A 41 -4.94 6.44 -10.29
C PRO A 41 -6.39 6.30 -10.78
N SER A 42 -6.61 6.30 -12.09
CA SER A 42 -7.93 6.01 -12.64
C SER A 42 -8.30 4.52 -12.48
N PRO A 43 -9.59 4.15 -12.36
CA PRO A 43 -10.00 2.75 -12.20
C PRO A 43 -9.50 1.82 -13.31
N GLU A 44 -9.44 2.30 -14.55
CA GLU A 44 -8.91 1.52 -15.68
C GLU A 44 -7.39 1.29 -15.53
N LEU A 45 -6.63 2.28 -15.06
CA LEU A 45 -5.20 2.13 -14.81
C LEU A 45 -4.96 1.09 -13.70
N VAL A 46 -5.71 1.17 -12.60
CA VAL A 46 -5.66 0.19 -11.50
C VAL A 46 -5.90 -1.22 -12.04
N LYS A 47 -6.95 -1.40 -12.85
CA LYS A 47 -7.30 -2.69 -13.46
C LYS A 47 -6.16 -3.25 -14.32
N ARG A 48 -5.54 -2.42 -15.17
CA ARG A 48 -4.42 -2.86 -16.04
C ARG A 48 -3.18 -3.24 -15.25
N VAL A 49 -2.83 -2.47 -14.22
CA VAL A 49 -1.67 -2.75 -13.37
C VAL A 49 -1.90 -4.02 -12.55
N ARG A 50 -3.10 -4.19 -11.98
CA ARG A 50 -3.51 -5.43 -11.28
C ARG A 50 -3.40 -6.66 -12.18
N ASP A 51 -3.92 -6.56 -13.41
CA ASP A 51 -3.82 -7.63 -14.41
C ASP A 51 -2.38 -7.97 -14.77
N LEU A 52 -1.52 -6.95 -14.95
CA LEU A 52 -0.10 -7.13 -15.25
C LEU A 52 0.62 -7.88 -14.11
N TYR A 53 0.37 -7.44 -12.87
CA TYR A 53 0.95 -8.06 -11.67
C TYR A 53 0.55 -9.53 -11.52
N ASN A 54 -0.73 -9.85 -11.73
CA ASN A 54 -1.25 -11.20 -11.56
C ASN A 54 -0.89 -12.16 -12.72
N LYS A 55 -0.80 -11.67 -13.96
CA LYS A 55 -0.67 -12.54 -15.15
C LYS A 55 0.75 -12.70 -15.67
N ARG A 56 1.64 -11.73 -15.44
CA ARG A 56 2.94 -11.69 -16.13
C ARG A 56 4.13 -11.41 -15.22
N LEU A 57 4.00 -10.43 -14.33
CA LEU A 57 5.13 -9.91 -13.57
C LEU A 57 4.73 -9.70 -12.09
N PRO A 58 4.96 -10.69 -11.21
CA PRO A 58 4.58 -10.60 -9.80
C PRO A 58 5.55 -9.73 -8.97
N ASP A 59 6.16 -8.70 -9.59
CA ASP A 59 6.93 -7.68 -8.88
C ASP A 59 5.96 -6.70 -8.21
N VAL A 60 5.96 -6.71 -6.88
CA VAL A 60 5.03 -5.93 -6.07
C VAL A 60 5.21 -4.42 -6.25
N ARG A 61 6.36 -3.95 -6.77
CA ARG A 61 6.63 -2.53 -7.00
C ARG A 61 5.67 -1.90 -8.01
N PHE A 62 5.10 -2.69 -8.92
CA PHE A 62 4.06 -2.22 -9.84
C PHE A 62 2.78 -1.80 -9.13
N LEU A 63 2.49 -2.37 -7.95
CA LEU A 63 1.30 -2.01 -7.19
C LEU A 63 1.46 -0.67 -6.46
N ILE A 64 2.70 -0.25 -6.15
CA ILE A 64 2.97 0.96 -5.36
C ILE A 64 2.27 2.20 -5.95
N PRO A 65 2.42 2.52 -7.26
CA PRO A 65 1.75 3.66 -7.88
C PRO A 65 0.21 3.61 -7.88
N VAL A 66 -0.40 2.47 -7.61
CA VAL A 66 -1.86 2.29 -7.68
C VAL A 66 -2.49 1.86 -6.36
N LEU A 67 -1.72 1.82 -5.26
CA LEU A 67 -2.17 1.31 -3.96
C LEU A 67 -3.51 1.87 -3.51
N ASN A 68 -3.74 3.18 -3.68
CA ASN A 68 -4.97 3.84 -3.22
C ASN A 68 -6.21 3.48 -4.04
N GLY A 69 -6.03 2.86 -5.20
CA GLY A 69 -7.11 2.32 -6.01
C GLY A 69 -7.38 0.83 -5.82
N LEU A 70 -6.53 0.13 -5.03
CA LEU A 70 -6.71 -1.28 -4.75
C LEU A 70 -7.71 -1.51 -3.62
N GLU A 71 -8.33 -2.69 -3.62
CA GLU A 71 -9.18 -3.10 -2.50
C GLU A 71 -8.32 -3.44 -1.28
N LYS A 72 -8.88 -3.21 -0.09
CA LYS A 72 -8.25 -3.54 1.20
C LYS A 72 -7.66 -4.95 1.24
N LYS A 73 -8.38 -5.94 0.71
CA LYS A 73 -7.92 -7.34 0.67
C LYS A 73 -6.67 -7.52 -0.18
N GLU A 74 -6.59 -6.83 -1.32
CA GLU A 74 -5.43 -6.89 -2.21
C GLU A 74 -4.20 -6.26 -1.56
N VAL A 75 -4.39 -5.13 -0.89
CA VAL A 75 -3.32 -4.46 -0.13
C VAL A 75 -2.78 -5.38 0.97
N ILE A 76 -3.65 -5.99 1.77
CA ILE A 76 -3.25 -6.92 2.84
C ILE A 76 -2.49 -8.13 2.26
N GLN A 77 -2.92 -8.66 1.12
CA GLN A 77 -2.22 -9.77 0.44
C GLN A 77 -0.85 -9.37 -0.10
N ALA A 78 -0.68 -8.13 -0.57
CA ALA A 78 0.59 -7.60 -1.06
C ALA A 78 1.54 -7.16 0.06
N LEU A 79 1.01 -6.82 1.24
CA LEU A 79 1.75 -6.24 2.36
C LEU A 79 3.02 -7.03 2.76
N PRO A 80 3.01 -8.38 2.86
CA PRO A 80 4.22 -9.15 3.17
C PRO A 80 5.36 -8.97 2.16
N LYS A 81 5.03 -8.73 0.88
CA LYS A 81 6.02 -8.45 -0.16
C LYS A 81 6.48 -6.99 -0.12
N LEU A 82 5.58 -6.06 0.19
CA LEU A 82 5.87 -4.63 0.28
C LEU A 82 6.86 -4.32 1.41
N ILE A 83 6.67 -4.90 2.60
CA ILE A 83 7.53 -4.61 3.76
C ILE A 83 8.94 -5.22 3.68
N LYS A 84 9.17 -6.13 2.72
CA LYS A 84 10.50 -6.68 2.42
C LYS A 84 11.34 -5.79 1.52
N LEU A 85 10.75 -4.72 0.96
CA LEU A 85 11.46 -3.76 0.13
C LEU A 85 12.41 -2.90 0.97
N ASN A 86 13.19 -2.05 0.30
CA ASN A 86 14.06 -1.10 0.96
C ASN A 86 13.25 -0.19 1.92
N PRO A 87 13.74 0.12 3.13
CA PRO A 87 13.01 0.96 4.11
C PRO A 87 12.48 2.28 3.56
N ILE A 88 13.20 2.92 2.63
CA ILE A 88 12.76 4.15 1.97
C ILE A 88 11.47 3.90 1.17
N VAL A 89 11.41 2.78 0.45
CA VAL A 89 10.23 2.36 -0.32
C VAL A 89 9.09 1.93 0.60
N VAL A 90 9.38 1.26 1.72
CA VAL A 90 8.36 0.90 2.71
C VAL A 90 7.72 2.15 3.30
N LYS A 91 8.51 3.19 3.59
CA LYS A 91 8.00 4.48 4.07
C LYS A 91 7.09 5.14 3.02
N GLU A 92 7.49 5.14 1.75
CA GLU A 92 6.65 5.64 0.65
C GLU A 92 5.32 4.86 0.56
N VAL A 93 5.36 3.53 0.66
CA VAL A 93 4.17 2.68 0.67
C VAL A 93 3.22 3.06 1.81
N PHE A 94 3.72 3.25 3.03
CA PHE A 94 2.89 3.64 4.16
C PHE A 94 2.30 5.03 3.98
N ASN A 95 3.09 6.00 3.54
CA ASN A 95 2.59 7.35 3.28
C ASN A 95 1.47 7.35 2.24
N ARG A 96 1.61 6.52 1.21
CA ARG A 96 0.61 6.37 0.17
C ARG A 96 -0.66 5.68 0.71
N LEU A 97 -0.52 4.58 1.45
CA LEU A 97 -1.64 3.88 2.08
C LEU A 97 -2.40 4.75 3.08
N LEU A 98 -1.72 5.60 3.84
CA LEU A 98 -2.30 6.46 4.87
C LEU A 98 -2.77 7.82 4.32
N GLY A 99 -2.60 8.07 3.02
CA GLY A 99 -3.03 9.31 2.37
C GLY A 99 -2.17 10.53 2.71
N THR A 100 -1.03 10.36 3.38
CA THR A 100 -0.17 11.47 3.83
C THR A 100 0.66 12.09 2.70
N GLN A 101 0.69 11.47 1.52
CA GLN A 101 1.46 11.94 0.36
C GLN A 101 0.79 13.13 -0.38
N HIS A 102 -0.54 13.24 -0.32
CA HIS A 102 -1.31 14.22 -1.07
C HIS A 102 -1.82 15.22 -0.04
N GLY A 103 -1.23 16.42 -0.02
CA GLY A 103 -1.61 17.48 0.91
C GLY A 103 -3.12 17.70 1.00
N GLU A 104 -3.56 18.14 2.18
CA GLU A 104 -4.93 18.43 2.58
C GLU A 104 -5.77 19.01 1.43
N GLY A 105 -6.64 18.22 0.80
CA GLY A 105 -7.52 18.74 -0.25
C GLY A 105 -8.13 17.72 -1.20
N ASN A 106 -7.51 16.55 -1.40
CA ASN A 106 -8.12 15.47 -2.18
C ASN A 106 -8.42 14.29 -1.25
N SER A 107 -9.70 14.15 -0.87
CA SER A 107 -10.26 12.99 -0.16
C SER A 107 -10.15 11.72 -1.00
N THR A 108 -8.93 11.24 -1.26
CA THR A 108 -8.72 9.91 -1.82
C THR A 108 -8.93 8.94 -0.67
N VAL A 109 -9.98 8.12 -0.76
CA VAL A 109 -10.27 7.08 0.23
C VAL A 109 -9.09 6.12 0.29
N SER A 110 -8.33 6.19 1.37
CA SER A 110 -7.26 5.25 1.65
C SER A 110 -7.84 3.85 1.91
N PRO A 111 -7.22 2.78 1.36
CA PRO A 111 -7.72 1.41 1.54
C PRO A 111 -7.50 0.87 2.96
N LEU A 112 -6.66 1.54 3.76
CA LEU A 112 -6.36 1.22 5.14
C LEU A 112 -6.25 2.51 5.96
N ASN A 113 -6.78 2.50 7.18
CA ASN A 113 -6.44 3.51 8.18
C ASN A 113 -5.18 3.09 8.99
N PRO A 114 -4.59 4.00 9.80
CA PRO A 114 -3.37 3.70 10.57
C PRO A 114 -3.49 2.44 11.45
N GLY A 115 -4.60 2.29 12.17
CA GLY A 115 -4.82 1.15 13.05
C GLY A 115 -4.97 -0.17 12.29
N GLU A 116 -5.69 -0.16 11.17
CA GLU A 116 -5.82 -1.32 10.29
C GLU A 116 -4.48 -1.76 9.70
N LEU A 117 -3.58 -0.82 9.38
CA LEU A 117 -2.24 -1.15 8.92
C LEU A 117 -1.43 -1.87 10.01
N LEU A 118 -1.44 -1.37 11.26
CA LEU A 118 -0.76 -2.05 12.38
C LEU A 118 -1.31 -3.45 12.64
N ILE A 119 -2.63 -3.61 12.59
CA ILE A 119 -3.29 -4.91 12.75
C ILE A 119 -2.93 -5.83 11.59
N ALA A 120 -2.91 -5.31 10.35
CA ALA A 120 -2.51 -6.08 9.19
C ALA A 120 -1.04 -6.55 9.29
N LEU A 121 -0.13 -5.70 9.76
CA LEU A 121 1.27 -6.04 10.02
C LEU A 121 1.39 -7.14 11.09
N HIS A 122 0.66 -7.01 12.21
CA HIS A 122 0.66 -7.99 13.29
C HIS A 122 0.15 -9.37 12.83
N ASN A 123 -0.85 -9.39 11.95
CA ASN A 123 -1.49 -10.61 11.45
C ASN A 123 -0.76 -11.23 10.24
N ILE A 124 0.40 -10.71 9.83
CA ILE A 124 1.18 -11.34 8.76
C ILE A 124 1.65 -12.72 9.22
N ASP A 125 1.28 -13.73 8.44
CA ASP A 125 1.76 -15.10 8.63
C ASP A 125 3.29 -15.15 8.56
N SER A 126 3.91 -15.68 9.62
CA SER A 126 5.36 -15.85 9.75
C SER A 126 6.00 -16.68 8.61
N THR A 127 5.22 -17.51 7.91
CA THR A 127 5.69 -18.25 6.72
C THR A 127 5.82 -17.35 5.49
N LYS A 128 5.09 -16.23 5.43
CA LYS A 128 5.09 -15.29 4.31
C LYS A 128 6.11 -14.16 4.51
N CYS A 129 6.38 -13.77 5.76
CA CYS A 129 7.34 -12.73 6.10
C CYS A 129 8.05 -13.03 7.41
N ASP A 130 9.37 -12.81 7.44
CA ASP A 130 10.15 -12.96 8.65
C ASP A 130 9.79 -11.87 9.68
N MET A 131 9.91 -12.23 10.96
CA MET A 131 9.57 -11.35 12.07
C MET A 131 10.42 -10.08 12.11
N LYS A 132 11.66 -10.12 11.63
CA LYS A 132 12.55 -8.95 11.59
C LYS A 132 12.03 -7.89 10.62
N SER A 133 11.53 -8.29 9.46
CA SER A 133 10.86 -7.39 8.50
C SER A 133 9.57 -6.79 9.07
N ILE A 134 8.76 -7.60 9.76
CA ILE A 134 7.54 -7.12 10.43
C ILE A 134 7.87 -6.10 11.51
N ILE A 135 8.83 -6.39 12.40
CA ILE A 135 9.27 -5.45 13.46
C ILE A 135 9.77 -4.13 12.86
N LYS A 136 10.58 -4.20 11.79
CA LYS A 136 11.05 -2.98 11.10
C LYS A 136 9.91 -2.14 10.55
N ALA A 137 8.94 -2.78 9.89
CA ALA A 137 7.74 -2.11 9.39
C ALA A 137 6.93 -1.47 10.53
N THR A 138 6.69 -2.20 11.61
CA THR A 138 5.98 -1.67 12.78
C THR A 138 6.72 -0.48 13.41
N ASN A 139 8.05 -0.51 13.48
CA ASN A 139 8.84 0.62 13.98
C ASN A 139 8.73 1.86 13.08
N LEU A 140 8.61 1.68 11.76
CA LEU A 140 8.34 2.80 10.85
C LEU A 140 6.99 3.44 11.13
N CYS A 141 5.95 2.65 11.46
CA CYS A 141 4.68 3.19 11.92
C CYS A 141 4.86 4.00 13.21
N PHE A 142 5.51 3.45 14.23
CA PHE A 142 5.68 4.14 15.52
C PHE A 142 6.54 5.43 15.45
N ALA A 143 7.37 5.58 14.42
CA ALA A 143 8.12 6.82 14.19
C ALA A 143 7.24 7.98 13.69
N GLU A 144 6.03 7.71 13.18
CA GLU A 144 5.11 8.73 12.67
C GLU A 144 4.12 9.18 13.75
N HIS A 145 4.62 9.91 14.76
CA HIS A 145 3.87 10.31 15.96
C HIS A 145 2.57 11.09 15.69
N ASN A 146 2.50 11.84 14.59
CA ASN A 146 1.31 12.58 14.19
C ASN A 146 0.19 11.68 13.63
N VAL A 147 0.54 10.48 13.20
CA VAL A 147 -0.40 9.51 12.60
C VAL A 147 -0.78 8.42 13.60
N TYR A 148 0.18 7.97 14.40
CA TYR A 148 0.01 6.92 15.41
C TYR A 148 -0.06 7.50 16.81
N THR A 149 -1.14 8.23 17.07
CA THR A 149 -1.40 8.86 18.38
C THR A 149 -1.78 7.82 19.44
N SER A 150 -1.79 8.24 20.71
CA SER A 150 -2.21 7.41 21.83
C SER A 150 -3.61 6.81 21.64
N GLU A 151 -4.55 7.55 21.04
CA GLU A 151 -5.90 7.10 20.75
C GLU A 151 -5.90 5.97 19.71
N VAL A 152 -5.17 6.15 18.61
CA VAL A 152 -5.03 5.12 17.56
C VAL A 152 -4.41 3.85 18.14
N LEU A 153 -3.34 3.99 18.92
CA LEU A 153 -2.66 2.87 19.55
C LEU A 153 -3.55 2.15 20.58
N ALA A 154 -4.33 2.89 21.37
CA ALA A 154 -5.27 2.30 22.32
C ALA A 154 -6.33 1.43 21.61
N VAL A 155 -6.89 1.90 20.50
CA VAL A 155 -7.84 1.13 19.69
C VAL A 155 -7.20 -0.14 19.13
N VAL A 156 -5.98 -0.03 18.59
CA VAL A 156 -5.23 -1.20 18.08
C VAL A 156 -4.99 -2.22 19.19
N MET A 157 -4.50 -1.78 20.35
CA MET A 157 -4.26 -2.65 21.49
C MET A 157 -5.53 -3.37 21.93
N GLN A 158 -6.66 -2.67 22.06
CA GLN A 158 -7.94 -3.29 22.43
C GLN A 158 -8.39 -4.38 21.44
N GLN A 159 -8.06 -4.25 20.15
CA GLN A 159 -8.40 -5.24 19.12
C GLN A 159 -7.43 -6.42 19.08
N LEU A 160 -6.17 -6.21 19.47
CA LEU A 160 -5.13 -7.25 19.53
C LEU A 160 -5.11 -7.99 20.86
N LEU A 161 -5.68 -7.44 21.92
CA LEU A 161 -5.87 -8.15 23.19
C LEU A 161 -6.74 -9.40 22.95
N PRO A 162 -6.32 -10.58 23.44
CA PRO A 162 -7.11 -11.78 23.30
C PRO A 162 -8.48 -11.59 23.95
N LYS A 163 -9.56 -11.97 23.26
CA LYS A 163 -10.97 -11.93 23.73
C LYS A 163 -11.25 -12.74 25.02
N LYS A 164 -10.22 -13.22 25.73
CA LYS A 164 -10.32 -14.00 26.98
C LYS A 164 -10.56 -13.17 28.24
N VAL A 165 -10.39 -11.84 28.23
CA VAL A 165 -10.59 -10.96 29.41
C VAL A 165 -11.90 -10.16 29.33
N ARG A 166 -12.99 -10.78 28.85
CA ARG A 166 -14.36 -10.21 28.91
C ARG A 166 -15.41 -11.21 29.42
N ARG A 167 -14.98 -12.33 30.01
CA ARG A 167 -15.87 -13.40 30.50
C ARG A 167 -15.76 -13.70 32.00
N GLN A 168 -15.06 -12.89 32.79
CA GLN A 168 -14.99 -13.09 34.25
C GLN A 168 -15.73 -12.04 35.09
N ASP A 169 -16.29 -10.98 34.50
CA ASP A 169 -17.08 -9.98 35.24
C ASP A 169 -18.61 -10.18 35.13
N LEU A 170 -19.04 -11.43 34.91
CA LEU A 170 -20.43 -11.86 35.10
C LEU A 170 -20.41 -13.11 35.99
N ARG A 171 -20.05 -12.91 37.25
CA ARG A 171 -20.45 -13.77 38.36
C ARG A 171 -21.44 -12.99 39.22
#